data_AF-A0A8H7VP09-F1
#
_entry.id   AF-A0A8H7VP09-F1
#
_cell.length_a   1.000
_cell.length_b   1.000
_cell.length_c   1.000
_cell.angle_alpha   90.00
_cell.angle_beta   90.00
_cell.angle_gamma   90.00
#
_symmetry.space_group_name_H-M   'P 1'
#
loop_
_entity.id
_entity.type
_entity.pdbx_description
1 polymer ?
#
loop_
_entity_poly.entity_id
_entity_poly.type
_entity_poly.pdbx_seq_one_letter_code
_entity_poly.pdbx_strand_id
1 'polypeptide(L)'
;MDRIQSFIETKDYKSLVGACERIELQYAAEATNHWDIVEIYTLLLLGYVLVDDLNSARYLRKRILAANRRTDQIDAAWRICTALLERQFSKFYQTLDEYQWSNLAVPLVVDIRETIQKRLLALIRKAYTSIHKTDAAQYFGMSEADVVPALMGEGWEYNGETGILIAPKSTPVQRERGDLNQFSRLADVLLQLENH
;
A
#
# COMPACT_ATOMS: atom_id res chain seq x y z
N MET A 1 -21.33 -12.87 7.40
CA MET A 1 -20.42 -12.48 8.49
C MET A 1 -19.11 -13.24 8.38
N ASP A 2 -19.15 -14.57 8.30
CA ASP A 2 -17.96 -15.44 8.43
C ASP A 2 -16.92 -15.30 7.30
N ARG A 3 -17.33 -15.12 6.04
CA ARG A 3 -16.37 -15.09 4.92
C ARG A 3 -15.43 -13.87 4.97
N ILE A 4 -15.95 -12.68 5.24
CA ILE A 4 -15.12 -11.45 5.29
C ILE A 4 -14.21 -11.46 6.50
N GLN A 5 -14.71 -11.86 7.67
CA GLN A 5 -13.89 -12.02 8.87
C GLN A 5 -12.82 -13.09 8.66
N SER A 6 -13.15 -14.22 8.02
CA SER A 6 -12.15 -15.24 7.69
C SER A 6 -11.08 -14.73 6.74
N PHE A 7 -11.41 -13.88 5.76
CA PHE A 7 -10.41 -13.30 4.85
C PHE A 7 -9.50 -12.28 5.51
N ILE A 8 -10.03 -11.53 6.49
CA ILE A 8 -9.25 -10.63 7.34
C ILE A 8 -8.29 -11.45 8.21
N GLU A 9 -8.76 -12.55 8.81
CA GLU A 9 -7.93 -13.46 9.61
C GLU A 9 -6.85 -14.16 8.77
N THR A 10 -7.17 -14.57 7.54
CA THR A 10 -6.20 -15.22 6.63
C THR A 10 -5.31 -14.23 5.87
N LYS A 11 -5.48 -12.92 6.06
CA LYS A 11 -4.75 -11.83 5.36
C LYS A 11 -4.80 -11.95 3.83
N ASP A 12 -5.84 -12.55 3.27
CA ASP A 12 -6.03 -12.63 1.82
C ASP A 12 -6.84 -11.44 1.30
N TYR A 13 -6.14 -10.32 1.11
CA TYR A 13 -6.77 -9.06 0.73
C TYR A 13 -7.33 -9.06 -0.69
N LYS A 14 -6.81 -9.90 -1.60
CA LYS A 14 -7.34 -10.00 -2.97
C LYS A 14 -8.70 -10.69 -2.98
N SER A 15 -8.80 -11.80 -2.26
CA SER A 15 -10.07 -12.51 -2.08
C SER A 15 -11.08 -11.69 -1.30
N LEU A 16 -10.63 -10.90 -0.32
CA LEU A 16 -11.45 -9.92 0.41
C LEU A 16 -12.05 -8.87 -0.52
N VAL A 17 -11.24 -8.20 -1.34
CA VAL A 17 -11.72 -7.20 -2.31
C VAL A 17 -12.73 -7.80 -3.26
N GLY A 18 -12.43 -8.97 -3.86
CA GLY A 18 -13.36 -9.65 -4.77
C GLY A 18 -14.66 -10.10 -4.09
N ALA A 19 -14.63 -10.44 -2.79
CA ALA A 19 -15.85 -10.72 -2.02
C ALA A 19 -16.68 -9.45 -1.80
N CYS A 20 -16.06 -8.33 -1.43
CA CYS A 20 -16.74 -7.05 -1.25
C CYS A 20 -17.34 -6.53 -2.56
N GLU A 21 -16.65 -6.66 -3.69
CA GLU A 21 -17.16 -6.28 -5.03
C GLU A 21 -18.40 -7.10 -5.41
N ARG A 22 -18.40 -8.41 -5.13
CA ARG A 22 -19.58 -9.26 -5.38
C ARG A 22 -20.78 -8.80 -4.55
N ILE A 23 -20.57 -8.42 -3.29
CA ILE A 23 -21.65 -7.93 -2.44
C ILE A 23 -22.16 -6.57 -2.94
N GLU A 24 -21.26 -5.69 -3.41
CA GLU A 24 -21.66 -4.43 -4.04
C GLU A 24 -22.53 -4.67 -5.29
N LEU A 25 -22.13 -5.59 -6.17
CA LEU A 25 -22.90 -5.94 -7.36
C LEU A 25 -24.26 -6.55 -7.01
N GLN A 26 -24.30 -7.45 -6.03
CA GLN A 26 -25.54 -8.03 -5.52
C GLN A 26 -26.46 -6.97 -4.93
N TYR A 27 -25.93 -5.99 -4.20
CA TYR A 27 -26.73 -4.87 -3.70
C TYR A 27 -27.32 -4.02 -4.83
N ALA A 28 -26.58 -3.81 -5.92
CA ALA A 28 -27.09 -3.08 -7.08
C ALA A 28 -28.21 -3.85 -7.82
N ALA A 29 -28.19 -5.18 -7.76
CA ALA A 29 -29.18 -6.06 -8.38
C ALA A 29 -30.41 -6.31 -7.48
N GLU A 30 -30.22 -6.50 -6.18
CA GLU A 30 -31.23 -6.87 -5.20
C GLU A 30 -31.12 -5.96 -3.96
N ALA A 31 -32.17 -5.16 -3.69
CA ALA A 31 -32.20 -4.18 -2.60
C ALA A 31 -32.33 -4.78 -1.18
N THR A 32 -32.29 -6.12 -1.06
CA THR A 32 -32.57 -6.88 0.16
C THR A 32 -31.31 -7.39 0.88
N ASN A 33 -30.16 -6.74 0.66
CA ASN A 33 -28.93 -7.13 1.34
C ASN A 33 -28.89 -6.59 2.78
N HIS A 34 -28.49 -7.45 3.70
CA HIS A 34 -28.41 -7.22 5.15
C HIS A 34 -27.23 -6.34 5.59
N TRP A 35 -26.50 -5.75 4.62
CA TRP A 35 -25.23 -5.07 4.84
C TRP A 35 -25.36 -3.59 4.48
N ASP A 36 -24.83 -2.72 5.33
CA ASP A 36 -24.70 -1.31 5.02
C ASP A 36 -23.64 -1.12 3.94
N ILE A 37 -24.07 -0.71 2.74
CA ILE A 37 -23.18 -0.48 1.58
C ILE A 37 -22.06 0.50 1.92
N VAL A 38 -22.33 1.43 2.84
CA VAL A 38 -21.36 2.41 3.34
C VAL A 38 -20.16 1.72 3.98
N GLU A 39 -20.38 0.68 4.79
CA GLU A 39 -19.29 -0.08 5.41
C GLU A 39 -18.49 -0.86 4.37
N ILE A 40 -19.18 -1.45 3.38
CA ILE A 40 -18.53 -2.18 2.28
C ILE A 40 -17.63 -1.25 1.47
N TYR A 41 -18.07 -0.02 1.20
CA TYR A 41 -17.25 0.97 0.51
C TYR A 41 -15.99 1.35 1.29
N THR A 42 -16.09 1.51 2.60
CA THR A 42 -14.93 1.76 3.46
C THR A 42 -13.96 0.57 3.40
N LEU A 43 -14.46 -0.67 3.52
CA LEU A 43 -13.64 -1.88 3.44
C LEU A 43 -12.99 -2.05 2.06
N LEU A 44 -13.70 -1.73 0.97
CA LEU A 44 -13.14 -1.77 -0.39
C LEU A 44 -12.01 -0.77 -0.56
N LEU A 45 -12.18 0.48 -0.10
CA LEU A 45 -11.11 1.49 -0.17
C LEU A 45 -9.85 1.02 0.58
N LEU A 46 -10.01 0.52 1.80
CA LEU A 46 -8.89 0.01 2.60
C LEU A 46 -8.28 -1.25 1.95
N GLY A 47 -9.09 -2.15 1.41
CA GLY A 47 -8.63 -3.33 0.68
C GLY A 47 -7.81 -2.98 -0.56
N TYR A 48 -8.23 -1.98 -1.34
CA TYR A 48 -7.45 -1.51 -2.49
C TYR A 48 -6.09 -0.93 -2.10
N VAL A 49 -6.01 -0.25 -0.95
CA VAL A 49 -4.72 0.22 -0.42
C VAL A 49 -3.78 -0.94 -0.11
N LEU A 50 -4.30 -2.04 0.47
CA LEU A 50 -3.51 -3.24 0.76
C LEU A 50 -3.04 -3.99 -0.48
N VAL A 51 -3.86 -4.01 -1.53
CA VAL A 51 -3.53 -4.63 -2.83
C VAL A 51 -2.59 -3.74 -3.67
N ASP A 52 -2.32 -2.51 -3.22
CA ASP A 52 -1.57 -1.47 -3.92
C ASP A 52 -2.21 -1.02 -5.25
N ASP A 53 -3.53 -1.18 -5.37
CA ASP A 53 -4.31 -0.70 -6.52
C ASP A 53 -5.03 0.61 -6.20
N LEU A 54 -4.22 1.67 -6.12
CA LEU A 54 -4.73 3.01 -5.86
C LEU A 54 -5.59 3.56 -7.02
N ASN A 55 -5.46 3.01 -8.22
CA ASN A 55 -6.26 3.43 -9.37
C ASN A 55 -7.72 2.98 -9.21
N SER A 56 -7.93 1.72 -8.85
CA SER A 56 -9.26 1.19 -8.56
C SER A 56 -9.94 1.94 -7.41
N ALA A 57 -9.19 2.32 -6.37
CA ALA A 57 -9.69 3.19 -5.30
C ALA A 57 -10.20 4.55 -5.83
N ARG A 58 -9.50 5.18 -6.79
CA ARG A 58 -9.94 6.45 -7.42
C ARG A 58 -11.24 6.30 -8.19
N TYR A 59 -11.40 5.20 -8.93
CA TYR A 59 -12.64 4.93 -9.67
C TYR A 59 -13.80 4.68 -8.71
N LEU A 60 -13.58 3.92 -7.65
CA LEU A 60 -14.59 3.67 -6.62
C LEU A 60 -15.02 4.97 -5.93
N ARG A 61 -14.10 5.88 -5.60
CA ARG A 61 -14.45 7.20 -5.04
C ARG A 61 -15.36 8.01 -5.97
N LYS A 62 -15.06 8.03 -7.28
CA LYS A 62 -15.91 8.73 -8.27
C LYS A 62 -17.32 8.13 -8.29
N ARG A 63 -17.44 6.80 -8.22
CA ARG A 63 -18.74 6.10 -8.17
C ARG A 63 -19.52 6.44 -6.91
N ILE A 64 -18.86 6.50 -5.75
CA ILE A 64 -19.50 6.90 -4.48
C ILE A 64 -20.01 8.34 -4.53
N LEU A 65 -19.20 9.27 -5.08
CA LEU A 65 -19.61 10.66 -5.25
C LEU A 65 -20.82 10.79 -6.18
N ALA A 66 -20.84 10.03 -7.28
CA ALA A 66 -21.99 9.98 -8.18
C ALA A 66 -23.25 9.40 -7.52
N ALA A 67 -23.09 8.42 -6.62
CA ALA A 67 -24.19 7.83 -5.86
C ALA A 67 -24.66 8.68 -4.65
N ASN A 68 -23.99 9.80 -4.37
CA ASN A 68 -24.23 10.68 -3.22
C ASN A 68 -24.20 9.96 -1.84
N ARG A 69 -23.42 8.88 -1.73
CA ARG A 69 -23.30 8.05 -0.52
C ARG A 69 -22.06 8.45 0.28
N ARG A 70 -22.08 9.66 0.83
CA ARG A 70 -20.95 10.21 1.59
C ARG A 70 -21.09 9.93 3.07
N THR A 71 -20.00 9.54 3.71
CA THR A 71 -19.92 9.30 5.16
C THR A 71 -18.52 9.64 5.63
N ASP A 72 -18.41 10.05 6.88
CA ASP A 72 -17.12 10.46 7.47
C ASP A 72 -16.08 9.34 7.41
N GLN A 73 -16.49 8.07 7.54
CA GLN A 73 -15.63 6.89 7.37
C GLN A 73 -15.02 6.80 5.97
N ILE A 74 -15.85 6.97 4.94
CA ILE A 74 -15.41 6.88 3.54
C ILE A 74 -14.49 8.06 3.22
N ASP A 75 -14.79 9.24 3.75
CA ASP A 75 -13.92 10.41 3.60
C ASP A 75 -12.57 10.23 4.28
N ALA A 76 -12.53 9.64 5.48
CA ALA A 76 -11.29 9.29 6.16
C ALA A 76 -10.49 8.25 5.37
N ALA A 77 -11.13 7.18 4.90
CA ALA A 77 -10.49 6.15 4.06
C ALA A 77 -9.96 6.75 2.76
N TRP A 78 -10.68 7.70 2.17
CA TRP A 78 -10.23 8.41 0.99
C TRP A 78 -9.04 9.34 1.28
N ARG A 79 -9.02 10.03 2.43
CA ARG A 79 -7.87 10.85 2.85
C ARG A 79 -6.59 10.01 2.94
N ILE A 80 -6.68 8.80 3.50
CA ILE A 80 -5.59 7.82 3.52
C ILE A 80 -5.11 7.50 2.09
N CYS A 81 -6.04 7.19 1.19
CA CYS A 81 -5.71 6.91 -0.21
C CYS A 81 -5.01 8.11 -0.87
N THR A 82 -5.49 9.33 -0.66
CA THR A 82 -4.89 10.55 -1.23
C THR A 82 -3.50 10.83 -0.64
N ALA A 83 -3.32 10.64 0.66
CA ALA A 83 -2.02 10.82 1.30
C ALA A 83 -0.98 9.85 0.73
N LEU A 84 -1.37 8.60 0.44
CA LEU A 84 -0.50 7.63 -0.22
C LEU A 84 -0.23 7.99 -1.69
N LEU A 85 -1.23 8.44 -2.44
CA LEU A 85 -1.08 8.90 -3.82
C LEU A 85 -0.12 10.10 -3.94
N GLU A 86 -0.21 11.05 -3.01
CA GLU A 86 0.66 12.23 -2.94
C GLU A 86 2.01 11.95 -2.23
N ARG A 87 2.23 10.71 -1.75
CA ARG A 87 3.41 10.30 -0.98
C ARG A 87 3.64 11.13 0.30
N GLN A 88 2.57 11.65 0.89
CA GLN A 88 2.61 12.42 2.13
C GLN A 88 2.40 11.50 3.34
N PHE A 89 3.47 10.81 3.74
CA PHE A 89 3.42 9.80 4.81
C PHE A 89 3.07 10.39 6.18
N SER A 90 3.51 11.60 6.51
CA SER A 90 3.13 12.27 7.77
C SER A 90 1.61 12.43 7.90
N LYS A 91 0.94 12.86 6.82
CA LYS A 91 -0.53 12.99 6.82
C LYS A 91 -1.22 11.65 6.87
N PHE A 92 -0.66 10.63 6.21
CA PHE A 92 -1.19 9.27 6.26
C PHE A 92 -1.28 8.75 7.69
N TYR A 93 -0.20 8.83 8.48
CA TYR A 93 -0.23 8.36 9.88
C TYR A 93 -1.16 9.20 10.76
N GLN A 94 -1.17 10.53 10.59
CA GLN A 94 -2.12 11.40 11.29
C GLN A 94 -3.57 11.00 11.02
N THR A 95 -3.94 10.76 9.77
CA THR A 95 -5.30 10.35 9.41
C THR A 95 -5.70 8.97 9.91
N LEU A 96 -4.72 8.07 10.11
CA LEU A 96 -4.98 6.74 10.68
C LEU A 96 -5.33 6.85 12.16
N ASP A 97 -4.60 7.70 12.90
CA ASP A 97 -4.76 7.88 14.36
C ASP A 97 -5.92 8.80 14.73
N GLU A 98 -6.28 9.75 13.87
CA GLU A 98 -7.35 10.72 14.10
C GLU A 98 -8.75 10.08 14.03
N TYR A 99 -8.92 9.02 13.24
CA TYR A 99 -10.23 8.47 12.93
C TYR A 99 -10.57 7.20 13.73
N GLN A 100 -11.77 7.14 14.31
CA GLN A 100 -12.29 5.95 14.98
C GLN A 100 -12.92 5.00 13.96
N TRP A 101 -12.16 3.98 13.55
CA TRP A 101 -12.56 2.97 12.58
C TRP A 101 -13.64 2.02 13.13
N SER A 102 -14.47 1.48 12.24
CA SER A 102 -15.40 0.41 12.60
C SER A 102 -14.65 -0.87 12.97
N ASN A 103 -15.28 -1.74 13.77
CA ASN A 103 -14.65 -2.98 14.27
C ASN A 103 -14.08 -3.88 13.15
N LEU A 104 -14.68 -3.84 11.95
CA LEU A 104 -14.20 -4.58 10.77
C LEU A 104 -13.03 -3.90 10.05
N ALA A 105 -12.92 -2.57 10.15
CA ALA A 105 -11.88 -1.78 9.51
C ALA A 105 -10.61 -1.64 10.35
N VAL A 106 -10.70 -1.75 11.69
CA VAL A 106 -9.55 -1.72 12.61
C VAL A 106 -8.43 -2.70 12.20
N PRO A 107 -8.67 -4.02 11.98
CA PRO A 107 -7.60 -4.93 11.61
C PRO A 107 -6.94 -4.56 10.28
N LEU A 108 -7.75 -4.11 9.29
CA LEU A 108 -7.24 -3.66 8.00
C LEU A 108 -6.32 -2.44 8.13
N VAL A 109 -6.68 -1.49 9.00
CA VAL A 109 -5.87 -0.28 9.26
C VAL A 109 -4.52 -0.63 9.88
N VAL A 110 -4.49 -1.58 10.82
CA VAL A 110 -3.24 -2.08 11.41
C VAL A 110 -2.38 -2.76 10.35
N ASP A 111 -2.97 -3.64 9.54
CA ASP A 111 -2.25 -4.32 8.46
C ASP A 111 -1.75 -3.34 7.37
N ILE A 112 -2.51 -2.28 7.07
CA ILE A 112 -2.11 -1.20 6.16
C ILE A 112 -0.86 -0.51 6.70
N ARG A 113 -0.85 -0.15 7.99
CA ARG A 113 0.31 0.48 8.63
C ARG A 113 1.55 -0.38 8.47
N GLU A 114 1.47 -1.66 8.83
CA GLU A 114 2.61 -2.58 8.73
C GLU A 114 3.10 -2.77 7.29
N THR A 115 2.17 -2.95 6.35
CA THR A 115 2.49 -3.20 4.93
C THR A 115 3.18 -1.99 4.31
N ILE A 116 2.69 -0.78 4.60
CA ILE A 116 3.30 0.46 4.13
C ILE A 116 4.67 0.68 4.75
N GLN A 117 4.84 0.44 6.06
CA GLN A 117 6.14 0.54 6.73
C GLN A 117 7.16 -0.43 6.12
N LYS A 118 6.80 -1.70 5.91
CA LYS A 118 7.67 -2.70 5.25
C LYS A 118 8.04 -2.28 3.82
N ARG A 119 7.07 -1.76 3.06
CA ARG A 119 7.33 -1.27 1.69
C ARG A 119 8.26 -0.07 1.69
N LEU A 120 8.10 0.86 2.62
CA LEU A 120 8.98 2.03 2.77
C LEU A 120 10.38 1.63 3.20
N LEU A 121 10.53 0.70 4.16
CA LEU A 121 11.84 0.15 4.52
C LEU A 121 12.56 -0.43 3.30
N ALA A 122 11.87 -1.24 2.50
CA ALA A 122 12.43 -1.83 1.29
C ALA A 122 12.79 -0.77 0.23
N LEU A 123 11.98 0.29 0.10
CA LEU A 123 12.23 1.39 -0.82
C LEU A 123 13.46 2.21 -0.38
N ILE A 124 13.52 2.60 0.90
CA ILE A 124 14.58 3.44 1.43
C ILE A 124 15.92 2.68 1.37
N ARG A 125 15.93 1.39 1.71
CA ARG A 125 17.12 0.53 1.56
C ARG A 125 17.66 0.46 0.12
N LYS A 126 16.79 0.56 -0.88
CA LYS A 126 17.18 0.53 -2.30
C LYS A 126 17.60 1.89 -2.85
N ALA A 127 16.90 2.95 -2.43
CA ALA A 127 17.03 4.28 -3.02
C ALA A 127 18.07 5.17 -2.31
N TYR A 128 18.31 4.94 -1.02
CA TYR A 128 19.17 5.81 -0.20
C TYR A 128 20.39 5.04 0.32
N THR A 129 21.57 5.62 0.10
CA THR A 129 22.82 5.21 0.76
C THR A 129 22.92 5.79 2.16
N SER A 130 22.38 6.99 2.34
CA SER A 130 22.33 7.73 3.60
C SER A 130 21.03 8.54 3.65
N ILE A 131 20.42 8.62 4.83
CA ILE A 131 19.19 9.39 5.08
C ILE A 131 19.31 10.11 6.43
N HIS A 132 18.78 11.33 6.52
CA HIS A 132 18.75 12.06 7.79
C HIS A 132 17.65 11.49 8.70
N LYS A 133 17.88 11.50 10.02
CA LYS A 133 16.92 10.95 11.00
C LYS A 133 15.53 11.61 10.94
N THR A 134 15.48 12.91 10.62
CA THR A 134 14.20 13.67 10.51
C THR A 134 13.35 13.14 9.37
N ASP A 135 13.98 12.84 8.24
CA ASP A 135 13.28 12.39 7.04
C ASP A 135 12.83 10.94 7.24
N ALA A 136 13.70 10.10 7.82
CA ALA A 136 13.34 8.75 8.23
C ALA A 136 12.13 8.75 9.18
N ALA A 137 12.10 9.64 10.18
CA ALA A 137 10.98 9.78 11.10
C ALA A 137 9.67 10.14 10.38
N GLN A 138 9.72 11.04 9.39
CA GLN A 138 8.55 11.37 8.57
C GLN A 138 8.05 10.20 7.72
N TYR A 139 8.97 9.39 7.17
CA TYR A 139 8.58 8.21 6.37
C TYR A 139 7.93 7.11 7.22
N PHE A 140 8.45 6.84 8.41
CA PHE A 140 7.92 5.79 9.28
C PHE A 140 6.76 6.23 10.18
N GLY A 141 6.53 7.54 10.29
CA GLY A 141 5.46 8.09 11.14
C GLY A 141 5.74 7.93 12.63
N MET A 142 7.02 7.82 12.99
CA MET A 142 7.47 7.56 14.35
C MET A 142 8.30 8.74 14.86
N SER A 143 8.47 8.81 16.18
CA SER A 143 9.35 9.83 16.77
C SER A 143 10.81 9.56 16.38
N GLU A 144 11.63 10.60 16.33
CA GLU A 144 13.07 10.43 16.05
C GLU A 144 13.76 9.48 17.04
N ALA A 145 13.28 9.40 18.27
CA ALA A 145 13.82 8.53 19.31
C ALA A 145 13.54 7.04 19.04
N ASP A 146 12.40 6.73 18.41
CA ASP A 146 11.98 5.34 18.14
C ASP A 146 12.48 4.83 16.78
N VAL A 147 12.73 5.73 15.83
CA VAL A 147 13.17 5.40 14.47
C VAL A 147 14.60 4.87 14.45
N VAL A 148 15.48 5.44 15.27
CA VAL A 148 16.89 5.02 15.36
C VAL A 148 17.02 3.56 15.81
N PRO A 149 16.44 3.11 16.95
CA PRO A 149 16.54 1.72 17.37
C PRO A 149 15.84 0.76 16.39
N ALA A 150 14.72 1.17 15.77
CA ALA A 150 14.03 0.35 14.77
C ALA A 150 14.91 0.09 13.53
N LEU A 151 15.57 1.13 13.01
CA LEU A 151 16.46 1.00 11.84
C LEU A 151 17.78 0.31 12.19
N MET A 152 18.32 0.52 13.39
CA MET A 152 19.48 -0.22 13.87
C MET A 152 19.20 -1.73 13.97
N GLY A 153 17.99 -2.12 14.41
CA GLY A 153 17.55 -3.52 14.40
C GLY A 153 17.53 -4.16 13.00
N GLU A 154 17.31 -3.34 11.97
CA GLU A 154 17.34 -3.73 10.55
C GLU A 154 18.75 -3.67 9.93
N GLY A 155 19.78 -3.42 10.73
CA GLY A 155 21.18 -3.40 10.30
C GLY A 155 21.66 -2.07 9.71
N TRP A 156 20.99 -0.96 10.01
CA TRP A 156 21.44 0.38 9.63
C TRP A 156 22.44 0.93 10.64
N GLU A 157 23.46 1.63 10.16
CA GLU A 157 24.46 2.29 11.01
C GLU A 157 24.03 3.73 11.29
N TYR A 158 24.00 4.13 12.55
CA TYR A 158 23.65 5.48 12.97
C TYR A 158 24.89 6.28 13.34
N ASN A 159 25.08 7.44 12.70
CA ASN A 159 26.12 8.39 13.08
C ASN A 159 25.53 9.52 13.94
N GLY A 160 25.80 9.47 15.25
CA GLY A 160 25.28 10.43 16.23
C GLY A 160 25.79 11.86 16.08
N GLU A 161 26.91 12.10 15.40
CA GLU A 161 27.48 13.44 15.20
C GLU A 161 26.78 14.20 14.06
N THR A 162 26.28 13.47 13.06
CA THR A 162 25.67 14.06 11.85
C THR A 162 24.16 13.83 11.77
N GLY A 163 23.60 12.95 12.61
CA GLY A 163 22.18 12.58 12.56
C GLY A 163 21.80 11.76 11.32
N ILE A 164 22.79 11.15 10.65
CA ILE A 164 22.62 10.40 9.41
C ILE A 164 22.59 8.90 9.71
N LEU A 165 21.64 8.21 9.09
CA LEU A 165 21.51 6.76 9.05
C LEU A 165 22.06 6.26 7.72
N ILE A 166 23.03 5.36 7.78
CA ILE A 166 23.68 4.75 6.62
C ILE A 166 23.05 3.38 6.39
N ALA A 167 22.50 3.18 5.19
CA ALA A 167 21.90 1.92 4.81
C ALA A 167 22.98 0.83 4.72
N PRO A 168 22.69 -0.41 5.13
CA PRO A 168 23.62 -1.51 4.90
C PRO A 168 23.87 -1.62 3.40
N LYS A 169 25.14 -1.69 2.98
CA LYS A 169 25.55 -1.77 1.57
C LYS A 169 24.68 -2.78 0.84
N SER A 170 23.78 -2.28 -0.02
CA SER A 170 23.08 -3.13 -0.97
C SER A 170 24.17 -3.72 -1.87
N THR A 171 24.36 -5.04 -1.82
CA THR A 171 25.22 -5.73 -2.78
C THR A 171 24.79 -5.27 -4.16
N PRO A 172 25.67 -4.64 -4.95
CA PRO A 172 25.29 -4.16 -6.26
C PRO A 172 24.73 -5.36 -7.02
N VAL A 173 23.49 -5.24 -7.51
CA VAL A 173 22.92 -6.21 -8.43
C VAL A 173 23.89 -6.27 -9.59
N GLN A 174 24.69 -7.35 -9.65
CA GLN A 174 25.52 -7.61 -10.81
C GLN A 174 24.56 -7.63 -11.98
N ARG A 175 24.67 -6.64 -12.87
CA ARG A 175 23.97 -6.69 -14.16
C ARG A 175 24.39 -8.01 -14.78
N GLU A 176 23.48 -8.96 -14.86
CA GLU A 176 23.69 -10.20 -15.60
C GLU A 176 24.18 -9.77 -16.98
N ARG A 177 25.43 -10.11 -17.29
CA ARG A 177 26.01 -9.88 -18.62
C ARG A 177 25.05 -10.54 -19.60
N GLY A 178 24.57 -9.76 -20.56
CA GLY A 178 23.51 -10.13 -21.51
C GLY A 178 23.52 -11.61 -21.84
N ASP A 179 22.48 -12.29 -21.37
CA ASP A 179 22.28 -13.72 -21.52
C ASP A 179 22.25 -14.05 -23.03
N LEU A 180 22.98 -15.07 -23.48
CA LEU A 180 23.09 -15.44 -24.91
C LEU A 180 21.71 -15.65 -25.59
N ASN A 181 20.70 -15.96 -24.78
CA ASN A 181 19.29 -16.07 -25.16
C ASN A 181 18.66 -14.75 -25.65
N GLN A 182 19.22 -13.59 -25.28
CA GLN A 182 18.78 -12.28 -25.81
C GLN A 182 19.30 -12.07 -27.24
N PHE A 183 20.48 -12.60 -27.55
CA PHE A 183 21.03 -12.55 -28.91
C PHE A 183 20.29 -13.48 -29.87
N SER A 184 19.88 -14.67 -29.42
CA SER A 184 19.06 -15.57 -30.26
C SER A 184 17.71 -14.95 -30.59
N ARG A 185 17.06 -14.30 -29.63
CA ARG A 185 15.79 -13.57 -29.86
C ARG A 185 15.95 -12.40 -30.83
N LEU A 186 17.06 -11.67 -30.77
CA LEU A 186 17.36 -10.62 -31.74
C LEU A 186 17.62 -11.18 -33.14
N ALA A 187 18.30 -12.33 -33.24
CA ALA A 187 18.50 -13.02 -34.52
C ALA A 187 17.17 -13.49 -35.11
N ASP A 188 16.27 -14.06 -34.30
CA ASP A 188 14.94 -14.49 -34.73
C ASP A 188 14.08 -13.31 -35.22
N VAL A 189 14.15 -12.16 -34.54
CA VAL A 189 13.43 -10.94 -34.96
C VAL A 189 13.99 -10.37 -36.27
N LEU A 190 15.31 -10.39 -36.47
CA LEU A 190 15.91 -9.98 -37.74
C LEU A 190 15.50 -10.89 -38.90
N LEU A 191 15.47 -12.20 -38.67
CA LEU A 191 15.07 -13.20 -39.67
C LEU A 191 13.59 -13.08 -40.05
N GLN A 192 12.74 -12.64 -39.11
CA GLN A 192 11.33 -12.33 -39.38
C GLN A 192 11.15 -11.04 -40.19
N LEU A 193 12.02 -10.04 -40.01
CA LEU A 193 11.98 -8.77 -40.75
C LEU A 193 12.57 -8.89 -42.16
N GLU A 194 13.50 -9.81 -42.39
CA GLU A 194 14.11 -10.04 -43.72
C GLU A 194 13.20 -10.81 -44.69
N ASN A 195 12.20 -11.53 -44.18
CA ASN A 195 11.26 -12.32 -44.98
C ASN A 195 9.95 -11.57 -45.36
N HIS A 196 9.93 -10.24 -45.22
CA HIS A 196 8.86 -9.35 -45.66
C HIS A 196 9.40 -8.28 -46.62
#